data_AF-A0A3P9DT70-F1
#
_entry.id   AF-A0A3P9DT70-F1
#
_cell.length_a   1.000
_cell.length_b   1.000
_cell.length_c   1.000
_cell.angle_alpha   90.00
_cell.angle_beta   90.00
_cell.angle_gamma   90.00
#
_symmetry.space_group_name_H-M   'P 1'
#
loop_
_entity.id
_entity.type
_entity.pdbx_description
1 polymer ?
#
loop_
_entity_poly.entity_id
_entity_poly.type
_entity_poly.pdbx_seq_one_letter_code
_entity_poly.pdbx_strand_id
1 'polypeptide(L)'
;MIFVSFLKDVHLWFLCLCFQVYLSFNNVSALKMLAARSSWRLSCEKDQVQLYTLEQKSMLSFKIECEVDVPAHRAFDLLAELSNRPSWDSHYNQSGKRILQDFILLASKRKPCGSGQDPYVIALRSVSLPTHPPTEGYNRGEVLCAGFTILETKDNKSATLTRYCRLSSSFYHTFCSCSQYLTRNRL
;
A
#
# COMPACT_ATOMS: atom_id res chain seq x y z
N MET A 1 11.98 0.28 -7.27
CA MET A 1 12.99 0.71 -8.26
C MET A 1 12.87 -0.26 -9.43
N ILE A 2 12.31 0.17 -10.57
CA ILE A 2 12.29 -0.66 -11.78
C ILE A 2 13.54 -0.27 -12.57
N PHE A 3 14.50 -1.19 -12.67
CA PHE A 3 15.65 -1.07 -13.55
C PHE A 3 15.14 -1.21 -14.99
N VAL A 4 15.19 -0.12 -15.78
CA VAL A 4 15.05 -0.20 -17.24
C VAL A 4 16.46 -0.08 -17.81
N SER A 5 17.17 -1.21 -17.85
CA SER A 5 18.36 -1.34 -18.68
C SER A 5 17.98 -2.30 -19.80
N PHE A 6 18.40 -1.99 -21.03
CA PHE A 6 18.07 -2.66 -22.31
C PHE A 6 16.87 -2.13 -23.11
N LEU A 7 16.89 -0.85 -23.46
CA LEU A 7 16.25 -0.40 -24.70
C LEU A 7 17.25 0.49 -25.46
N LYS A 8 17.67 0.09 -26.66
CA LYS A 8 18.60 0.85 -27.53
C LYS A 8 17.85 1.79 -28.50
N ASP A 9 16.53 1.89 -28.35
CA ASP A 9 15.66 2.62 -29.28
C ASP A 9 14.86 3.70 -28.53
N VAL A 10 14.99 4.95 -28.98
CA VAL A 10 14.44 6.15 -28.32
C VAL A 10 12.91 6.16 -28.34
N HIS A 11 12.29 5.65 -29.40
CA HIS A 11 10.82 5.52 -29.47
C HIS A 11 10.29 4.50 -28.48
N LEU A 12 11.00 3.37 -28.34
CA LEU A 12 10.64 2.30 -27.42
C LEU A 12 10.88 2.70 -25.96
N TRP A 13 11.90 3.54 -25.71
CA TRP A 13 12.11 4.24 -24.43
C TRP A 13 10.96 5.18 -24.07
N PHE A 14 10.51 6.01 -25.02
CA PHE A 14 9.44 6.97 -24.76
C PHE A 14 8.10 6.28 -24.49
N LEU A 15 7.79 5.23 -25.26
CA LEU A 15 6.64 4.36 -25.01
C LEU A 15 6.73 3.67 -23.64
N CYS A 16 7.91 3.18 -23.25
CA CYS A 16 8.15 2.59 -21.93
C CYS A 16 7.92 3.60 -20.79
N LEU A 17 8.40 4.84 -20.95
CA LEU A 17 8.20 5.92 -19.98
C LEU A 17 6.72 6.29 -19.83
N CYS A 18 6.02 6.50 -20.95
CA CYS A 18 4.58 6.82 -20.96
C CYS A 18 3.75 5.70 -20.34
N PHE A 19 4.08 4.45 -20.64
CA PHE A 19 3.41 3.29 -20.05
C PHE A 19 3.65 3.21 -18.54
N GLN A 20 4.87 3.49 -18.07
CA GLN A 20 5.18 3.56 -16.64
C GLN A 20 4.40 4.69 -15.93
N VAL A 21 4.30 5.86 -16.54
CA VAL A 21 3.51 6.99 -16.02
C VAL A 21 2.03 6.60 -15.92
N TYR A 22 1.49 6.01 -16.99
CA TYR A 22 0.10 5.55 -17.06
C TYR A 22 -0.22 4.49 -16.01
N LEU A 23 0.62 3.45 -15.88
CA LEU A 23 0.46 2.42 -14.87
C LEU A 23 0.47 3.00 -13.45
N SER A 24 1.38 3.93 -13.19
CA SER A 24 1.48 4.57 -11.88
C SER A 24 0.28 5.46 -11.56
N PHE A 25 -0.20 6.23 -12.54
CA PHE A 25 -1.40 7.04 -12.42
C PHE A 25 -2.63 6.16 -12.13
N ASN A 26 -2.84 5.10 -12.92
CA ASN A 26 -3.95 4.18 -12.74
C ASN A 26 -3.92 3.48 -11.38
N ASN A 27 -2.74 3.12 -10.89
CA ASN A 27 -2.57 2.51 -9.58
C ASN A 27 -3.08 3.45 -8.46
N VAL A 28 -2.64 4.72 -8.49
CA VAL A 28 -3.09 5.74 -7.52
C VAL A 28 -4.58 6.00 -7.65
N SER A 29 -5.08 6.15 -8.88
CA SER A 29 -6.50 6.42 -9.14
C SER A 29 -7.38 5.28 -8.64
N ALA A 30 -7.00 4.02 -8.88
CA ALA A 30 -7.72 2.86 -8.38
C ALA A 30 -7.82 2.84 -6.85
N LEU A 31 -6.75 3.19 -6.14
CA LEU A 31 -6.78 3.29 -4.68
C LEU A 31 -7.66 4.45 -4.20
N LYS A 32 -7.56 5.64 -4.82
CA LYS A 32 -8.44 6.78 -4.51
C LYS A 32 -9.92 6.44 -4.76
N MET A 33 -10.23 5.74 -5.84
CA MET A 33 -11.60 5.29 -6.15
C MET A 33 -12.12 4.25 -5.14
N LEU A 34 -11.25 3.37 -4.63
CA LEU A 34 -11.60 2.43 -3.55
C LEU A 34 -11.85 3.18 -2.23
N ALA A 35 -11.00 4.15 -1.91
CA ALA A 35 -11.13 5.00 -0.72
C ALA A 35 -12.43 5.81 -0.71
N ALA A 36 -12.83 6.35 -1.87
CA ALA A 36 -14.01 7.19 -2.03
C ALA A 36 -15.36 6.43 -2.02
N ARG A 37 -15.37 5.11 -1.84
CA ARG A 37 -16.61 4.34 -1.71
C ARG A 37 -17.35 4.74 -0.44
N SER A 38 -18.66 4.94 -0.51
CA SER A 38 -19.48 5.33 0.64
C SER A 38 -20.00 4.15 1.48
N SER A 39 -19.98 2.93 0.94
CA SER A 39 -20.58 1.74 1.56
C SER A 39 -19.64 0.97 2.50
N TRP A 40 -18.62 1.62 3.06
CA TRP A 40 -17.77 1.02 4.10
C TRP A 40 -18.56 0.86 5.39
N ARG A 41 -18.53 -0.34 5.97
CA ARG A 41 -19.22 -0.67 7.22
C ARG A 41 -18.21 -0.90 8.33
N LEU A 42 -18.34 -0.18 9.45
CA LEU A 42 -17.54 -0.44 10.64
C LEU A 42 -17.83 -1.86 11.11
N SER A 43 -16.79 -2.67 11.24
CA SER A 43 -16.88 -4.08 11.65
C SER A 43 -16.36 -4.30 13.06
N CYS A 44 -15.30 -3.58 13.45
CA CYS A 44 -14.71 -3.66 14.79
C CYS A 44 -14.00 -2.34 15.10
N GLU A 45 -13.99 -1.95 16.37
CA GLU A 45 -13.16 -0.88 16.90
C GLU A 45 -12.48 -1.37 18.17
N LYS A 46 -11.15 -1.21 18.24
CA LYS A 46 -10.35 -1.62 19.39
C LYS A 46 -9.09 -0.76 19.49
N ASP A 47 -8.80 -0.23 20.67
CA ASP A 47 -7.60 0.57 20.95
C ASP A 47 -7.42 1.75 19.97
N GLN A 48 -8.53 2.46 19.68
CA GLN A 48 -8.59 3.56 18.70
C GLN A 48 -8.22 3.16 17.24
N VAL A 49 -8.20 1.85 16.96
CA VAL A 49 -8.06 1.30 15.62
C VAL A 49 -9.43 0.83 15.14
N GLN A 50 -9.86 1.35 14.00
CA GLN A 50 -11.16 1.04 13.39
C GLN A 50 -10.97 0.15 12.15
N LEU A 51 -11.66 -0.98 12.13
CA LEU A 51 -11.71 -1.91 11.00
C LEU A 51 -13.04 -1.76 10.28
N TYR A 52 -12.98 -1.49 8.99
CA TYR A 52 -14.15 -1.42 8.12
C TYR A 52 -14.09 -2.52 7.05
N THR A 53 -15.27 -2.99 6.66
CA THR A 53 -15.46 -3.93 5.56
C THR A 53 -16.27 -3.28 4.45
N LEU A 54 -15.97 -3.69 3.22
CA LEU A 54 -16.71 -3.33 2.02
C LEU A 54 -16.90 -4.58 1.19
N GLU A 55 -18.16 -5.01 1.06
CA GLU A 55 -18.54 -6.16 0.27
C GLU A 55 -19.20 -5.67 -1.04
N GLN A 56 -18.62 -6.03 -2.18
CA GLN A 56 -19.11 -5.65 -3.51
C GLN A 56 -19.00 -6.83 -4.48
N LYS A 57 -20.15 -7.27 -5.01
CA LYS A 57 -20.23 -8.41 -5.92
C LYS A 57 -19.55 -9.65 -5.33
N SER A 58 -18.39 -10.04 -5.85
CA SER A 58 -17.57 -11.18 -5.41
C SER A 58 -16.29 -10.75 -4.69
N MET A 59 -16.20 -9.49 -4.25
CA MET A 59 -15.01 -8.93 -3.61
C MET A 59 -15.33 -8.40 -2.21
N LEU A 60 -14.63 -8.94 -1.22
CA LEU A 60 -14.55 -8.39 0.12
C LEU A 60 -13.25 -7.57 0.24
N SER A 61 -13.39 -6.34 0.72
CA SER A 61 -12.28 -5.42 0.98
C SER A 61 -12.32 -4.94 2.42
N PHE A 62 -11.16 -4.62 2.95
CA PHE A 62 -10.98 -4.11 4.30
C PHE A 62 -10.23 -2.79 4.25
N LYS A 63 -10.61 -1.86 5.12
CA LYS A 63 -9.75 -0.74 5.48
C LYS A 63 -9.58 -0.68 6.99
N ILE A 64 -8.37 -0.36 7.43
CA ILE A 64 -8.05 -0.14 8.83
C ILE A 64 -7.62 1.29 8.97
N GLU A 65 -8.16 1.98 9.96
CA GLU A 65 -7.91 3.40 10.22
C GLU A 65 -7.45 3.58 11.66
N CYS A 66 -6.42 4.38 11.87
CA CYS A 66 -6.04 4.87 13.19
C CYS A 66 -5.40 6.25 13.10
N GLU A 67 -5.37 6.96 14.21
CA GLU A 67 -4.54 8.13 14.37
C GLU A 67 -3.14 7.72 14.87
N VAL A 68 -2.10 8.31 14.30
CA VAL A 68 -0.71 8.12 14.72
C VAL A 68 -0.12 9.47 15.11
N ASP A 69 0.60 9.53 16.23
CA ASP A 69 1.34 10.72 16.69
C ASP A 69 2.65 10.91 15.90
N VAL A 70 2.52 11.00 14.58
CA VAL A 70 3.61 11.19 13.61
C VAL A 70 3.12 12.13 12.51
N PRO A 71 3.91 13.16 12.12
CA PRO A 71 3.55 14.04 11.02
C PRO A 71 3.32 13.27 9.71
N ALA A 72 2.32 13.67 8.93
CA ALA A 72 1.90 12.93 7.73
C ALA A 72 3.03 12.72 6.71
N HIS A 73 3.87 13.73 6.48
CA HIS A 73 5.03 13.63 5.58
C HIS A 73 6.05 12.58 6.07
N ARG A 74 6.28 12.51 7.38
CA ARG A 74 7.24 11.56 7.97
C ARG A 74 6.72 10.13 7.90
N ALA A 75 5.44 9.94 8.22
CA ALA A 75 4.77 8.65 8.03
C ALA A 75 4.83 8.21 6.56
N PHE A 76 4.64 9.13 5.62
CA PHE A 76 4.76 8.84 4.19
C PHE A 76 6.17 8.36 3.82
N ASP A 77 7.22 9.07 4.22
CA ASP A 77 8.60 8.70 3.88
C ASP A 77 8.96 7.30 4.45
N LEU A 78 8.55 7.00 5.68
CA LEU A 78 8.79 5.71 6.32
C LEU A 78 8.07 4.55 5.62
N LEU A 79 6.81 4.73 5.22
CA LEU A 79 6.02 3.70 4.54
C LEU A 79 6.32 3.59 3.05
N ALA A 80 6.80 4.68 2.43
CA ALA A 80 7.20 4.72 1.03
C ALA A 80 8.44 3.87 0.75
N GLU A 81 9.25 3.63 1.77
CA GLU A 81 10.45 2.80 1.71
C GLU A 81 10.10 1.35 2.03
N LEU A 82 9.71 0.59 1.00
CA LEU A 82 9.25 -0.78 1.16
C LEU A 82 10.32 -1.74 1.69
N SER A 83 11.61 -1.39 1.56
CA SER A 83 12.70 -2.15 2.16
C SER A 83 12.64 -2.18 3.69
N ASN A 84 11.96 -1.22 4.33
CA ASN A 84 11.74 -1.20 5.77
C ASN A 84 10.59 -2.11 6.22
N ARG A 85 9.74 -2.57 5.29
CA ARG A 85 8.54 -3.36 5.61
C ARG A 85 8.80 -4.63 6.42
N PRO A 86 9.88 -5.41 6.20
CA PRO A 86 10.21 -6.56 7.04
C PRO A 86 10.37 -6.25 8.53
N SER A 87 10.72 -5.01 8.88
CA SER A 87 10.97 -4.64 10.29
C SER A 87 9.68 -4.58 11.14
N TRP A 88 8.52 -4.49 10.49
CA TRP A 88 7.21 -4.39 11.17
C TRP A 88 6.13 -5.32 10.61
N ASP A 89 6.33 -5.90 9.43
CA ASP A 89 5.42 -6.87 8.82
C ASP A 89 6.07 -8.27 8.81
N SER A 90 5.87 -9.04 9.88
CA SER A 90 6.45 -10.38 10.03
C SER A 90 6.01 -11.36 8.93
N HIS A 91 4.87 -11.10 8.28
CA HIS A 91 4.39 -11.90 7.16
C HIS A 91 5.11 -11.60 5.84
N TYR A 92 5.86 -10.50 5.78
CA TYR A 92 6.58 -10.11 4.57
C TYR A 92 7.69 -11.11 4.19
N ASN A 93 8.28 -11.78 5.19
CA ASN A 93 9.40 -12.72 5.03
C ASN A 93 9.09 -14.16 5.47
N GLN A 94 7.83 -14.52 5.71
CA GLN A 94 7.51 -15.85 6.28
C GLN A 94 7.81 -16.99 5.29
N SER A 95 8.98 -17.59 5.48
CA SER A 95 9.55 -18.75 4.76
C SER A 95 9.17 -20.11 5.37
N GLY A 96 8.05 -20.20 6.10
CA GLY A 96 7.76 -21.33 7.01
C GLY A 96 6.57 -22.24 6.68
N LYS A 97 5.86 -22.04 5.56
CA LYS A 97 4.76 -22.95 5.12
C LYS A 97 5.14 -23.62 3.81
N ARG A 98 4.75 -24.89 3.65
CA ARG A 98 5.07 -25.78 2.51
C ARG A 98 4.71 -25.22 1.11
N ILE A 99 3.95 -24.14 1.03
CA ILE A 99 3.79 -23.33 -0.18
C ILE A 99 3.97 -21.88 0.22
N LEU A 100 5.00 -21.24 -0.33
CA LEU A 100 5.33 -19.84 -0.08
C LEU A 100 4.53 -18.95 -1.04
N GLN A 101 4.13 -17.75 -0.62
CA GLN A 101 3.44 -16.82 -1.51
C GLN A 101 4.38 -15.68 -1.89
N ASP A 102 4.64 -15.48 -3.18
CA ASP A 102 5.45 -14.37 -3.67
C ASP A 102 4.58 -13.33 -4.39
N PHE A 103 5.07 -12.09 -4.47
CA PHE A 103 4.37 -10.98 -5.10
C PHE A 103 5.36 -10.12 -5.88
N ILE A 104 4.94 -9.65 -7.05
CA ILE A 104 5.63 -8.58 -7.76
C ILE A 104 4.72 -7.36 -7.70
N LEU A 105 5.10 -6.37 -6.89
CA LEU A 105 4.27 -5.20 -6.62
C LEU A 105 4.81 -3.95 -7.32
N LEU A 106 3.94 -3.28 -8.07
CA LEU A 106 4.11 -1.89 -8.46
C LEU A 106 3.69 -0.99 -7.30
N ALA A 107 4.64 -0.20 -6.80
CA ALA A 107 4.41 0.80 -5.76
C ALA A 107 4.40 2.21 -6.36
N SER A 108 3.25 2.88 -6.29
CA SER A 108 3.04 4.23 -6.80
C SER A 108 2.80 5.20 -5.66
N LYS A 109 3.67 6.19 -5.54
CA LYS A 109 3.74 7.10 -4.40
C LYS A 109 3.40 8.52 -4.84
N ARG A 110 2.47 9.19 -4.14
CA ARG A 110 2.05 10.56 -4.45
C ARG A 110 1.91 11.39 -3.19
N LYS A 111 2.51 12.57 -3.20
CA LYS A 111 2.28 13.63 -2.21
C LYS A 111 0.99 14.40 -2.58
N PRO A 112 0.35 15.09 -1.62
CA PRO A 112 -0.78 15.98 -1.90
C PRO A 112 -0.45 17.05 -2.94
N CYS A 113 -1.42 17.42 -3.78
CA CYS A 113 -1.26 18.45 -4.81
C CYS A 113 -1.59 19.88 -4.32
N GLY A 114 -2.19 20.02 -3.15
CA GLY A 114 -2.61 21.30 -2.56
C GLY A 114 -2.92 21.17 -1.06
N SER A 115 -3.32 22.27 -0.42
CA SER A 115 -3.54 22.31 1.03
C SER A 115 -4.85 21.65 1.48
N GLY A 116 -4.74 20.67 2.38
CA GLY A 116 -5.75 20.38 3.41
C GLY A 116 -6.75 19.24 3.16
N GLN A 117 -6.90 18.72 1.94
CA GLN A 117 -7.88 17.65 1.64
C GLN A 117 -7.31 16.43 0.93
N ASP A 118 -6.27 16.59 0.12
CA ASP A 118 -5.63 15.47 -0.57
C ASP A 118 -4.70 14.72 0.40
N PRO A 119 -4.86 13.41 0.60
CA PRO A 119 -3.93 12.63 1.42
C PRO A 119 -2.66 12.32 0.65
N TYR A 120 -1.59 12.00 1.36
CA TYR A 120 -0.49 11.24 0.78
C TYR A 120 -0.99 9.85 0.41
N VAL A 121 -0.53 9.31 -0.72
CA VAL A 121 -1.00 8.02 -1.24
C VAL A 121 0.19 7.12 -1.57
N ILE A 122 0.15 5.89 -1.06
CA ILE A 122 1.05 4.80 -1.44
C ILE A 122 0.19 3.67 -1.98
N ALA A 123 0.04 3.58 -3.30
CA ALA A 123 -0.75 2.55 -3.96
C ALA A 123 0.11 1.35 -4.35
N LEU A 124 -0.40 0.15 -4.08
CA LEU A 124 0.24 -1.13 -4.34
C LEU A 124 -0.68 -1.99 -5.21
N ARG A 125 -0.14 -2.52 -6.29
CA ARG A 125 -0.82 -3.52 -7.13
C ARG A 125 0.16 -4.55 -7.66
N SER A 126 -0.30 -5.76 -7.89
CA SER A 126 0.50 -6.77 -8.58
C SER A 126 0.68 -6.42 -10.06
N VAL A 127 1.86 -6.75 -10.59
CA VAL A 127 2.20 -6.66 -12.01
C VAL A 127 2.99 -7.92 -12.41
N SER A 128 2.97 -8.25 -13.70
CA SER A 128 3.76 -9.35 -14.25
C SER A 128 5.01 -8.80 -14.93
N LEU A 129 6.16 -9.41 -14.66
CA LEU A 129 7.43 -9.08 -15.31
C LEU A 129 7.99 -10.34 -15.96
N PRO A 130 8.32 -10.34 -17.27
CA PRO A 130 8.93 -11.48 -17.94
C PRO A 130 10.24 -11.94 -17.29
N THR A 131 10.97 -11.00 -16.67
CA THR A 131 12.23 -11.28 -15.95
C THR A 131 12.02 -11.98 -14.60
N HIS A 132 10.78 -12.08 -14.11
CA HIS A 132 10.44 -12.67 -12.82
C HIS A 132 9.21 -13.60 -12.96
N PRO A 133 9.36 -14.73 -13.69
CA PRO A 133 8.28 -15.71 -13.82
C PRO A 133 7.94 -16.34 -12.46
N PRO A 134 6.80 -17.03 -12.34
CA PRO A 134 6.49 -17.83 -11.15
C PRO A 134 7.61 -18.82 -10.85
N THR A 135 8.06 -18.86 -9.59
CA THR A 135 9.13 -19.75 -9.15
C THR A 135 8.54 -21.03 -8.56
N GLU A 136 9.16 -22.17 -8.84
CA GLU A 136 8.73 -23.45 -8.28
C GLU A 136 8.79 -23.42 -6.74
N GLY A 137 7.75 -23.95 -6.08
CA GLY A 137 7.61 -23.86 -4.61
C GLY A 137 6.96 -22.57 -4.09
N TYR A 138 6.69 -21.60 -4.97
CA TYR A 138 5.98 -20.36 -4.65
C TYR A 138 4.69 -20.20 -5.46
N ASN A 139 3.60 -19.84 -4.78
CA ASN A 139 2.38 -19.37 -5.42
C ASN A 139 2.46 -17.86 -5.65
N ARG A 140 2.38 -17.44 -6.91
CA ARG A 140 2.28 -16.01 -7.26
C ARG A 140 0.95 -15.44 -6.79
N GLY A 141 0.99 -14.60 -5.77
CA GLY A 141 -0.15 -13.88 -5.24
C GLY A 141 -0.50 -12.64 -6.07
N GLU A 142 -1.79 -12.28 -6.07
CA GLU A 142 -2.31 -11.12 -6.78
C GLU A 142 -2.97 -10.10 -5.84
N VAL A 143 -2.50 -8.86 -5.93
CA VAL A 143 -3.06 -7.70 -5.26
C VAL A 143 -3.64 -6.77 -6.32
N LEU A 144 -4.96 -6.73 -6.44
CA LEU A 144 -5.62 -5.86 -7.43
C LEU A 144 -5.48 -4.38 -7.08
N CYS A 145 -5.70 -4.05 -5.81
CA CYS A 145 -5.60 -2.71 -5.27
C CYS A 145 -5.41 -2.80 -3.74
N ALA A 146 -4.33 -2.22 -3.24
CA ALA A 146 -4.06 -2.08 -1.82
C ALA A 146 -3.19 -0.84 -1.60
N GLY A 147 -2.96 -0.47 -0.36
CA GLY A 147 -2.03 0.60 -0.05
C GLY A 147 -2.40 1.40 1.18
N PHE A 148 -1.85 2.61 1.24
CA PHE A 148 -2.02 3.53 2.35
C PHE A 148 -2.51 4.89 1.85
N THR A 149 -3.40 5.50 2.63
CA THR A 149 -3.64 6.94 2.60
C THR A 149 -3.24 7.53 3.95
N ILE A 150 -2.58 8.67 3.92
CA ILE A 150 -2.11 9.37 5.12
C ILE A 150 -2.62 10.79 5.03
N LEU A 151 -3.54 11.14 5.93
CA LEU A 151 -4.14 12.46 5.99
C LEU A 151 -3.59 13.20 7.21
N GLU A 152 -3.13 14.43 6.98
CA GLU A 152 -2.66 15.30 8.06
C GLU A 152 -3.86 15.74 8.91
N THR A 153 -3.71 15.69 10.24
CA THR A 153 -4.71 16.22 11.16
C THR A 153 -4.53 17.73 11.33
N LYS A 154 -5.48 18.39 12.00
CA LYS A 154 -5.44 19.85 12.20
C LYS A 154 -4.24 20.34 13.02
N ASP A 155 -3.60 19.48 13.81
CA ASP A 155 -2.48 19.85 14.66
C ASP A 155 -1.12 19.75 13.95
N ASN A 156 -1.09 19.22 12.72
CA ASN A 156 0.11 18.94 11.89
C ASN A 156 1.18 18.08 12.58
N LYS A 157 0.85 17.48 13.73
CA LYS A 157 1.75 16.65 14.55
C LYS A 157 1.34 15.18 14.48
N SER A 158 0.06 14.92 14.24
CA SER A 158 -0.49 13.59 14.02
C SER A 158 -1.00 13.41 12.58
N ALA A 159 -1.31 12.18 12.23
CA ALA A 159 -1.90 11.82 10.95
C ALA A 159 -2.92 10.70 11.12
N THR A 160 -3.99 10.75 10.32
CA THR A 160 -4.88 9.60 10.14
C THR A 160 -4.27 8.68 9.10
N LEU A 161 -3.88 7.48 9.53
CA LEU A 161 -3.34 6.42 8.69
C LEU A 161 -4.45 5.44 8.33
N THR A 162 -4.73 5.29 7.04
CA THR A 162 -5.68 4.29 6.54
C THR A 162 -4.96 3.28 5.64
N ARG A 163 -5.09 1.99 5.93
CA ARG A 163 -4.57 0.88 5.11
C ARG A 163 -5.72 0.15 4.42
N TYR A 164 -5.63 -0.02 3.10
CA TYR A 164 -6.57 -0.79 2.29
C TYR A 164 -5.99 -2.14 1.90
N CYS A 165 -6.77 -3.22 2.07
CA CYS A 165 -6.33 -4.58 1.76
C CYS A 165 -7.52 -5.53 1.47
N ARG A 166 -7.23 -6.72 0.91
CA ARG A 166 -8.26 -7.70 0.51
C ARG A 166 -8.49 -8.83 1.52
N LEU A 167 -7.49 -9.64 1.93
CA LEU A 167 -7.66 -10.73 2.93
C LEU A 167 -6.35 -11.13 3.65
N SER A 168 -6.41 -11.37 4.97
CA SER A 168 -5.37 -11.88 5.87
C SER A 168 -5.94 -12.02 7.29
N SER A 169 -5.70 -13.16 7.92
CA SER A 169 -6.10 -13.43 9.31
C SER A 169 -5.32 -12.65 10.36
N SER A 170 -4.19 -12.03 9.98
CA SER A 170 -3.28 -11.32 10.90
C SER A 170 -3.28 -9.80 10.70
N PHE A 171 -4.24 -9.26 9.93
CA PHE A 171 -4.23 -7.86 9.50
C PHE A 171 -4.14 -6.83 10.62
N TYR A 172 -4.90 -7.05 11.70
CA TYR A 172 -4.91 -6.14 12.85
C TYR A 172 -3.52 -6.06 13.48
N HIS A 173 -2.88 -7.22 13.75
CA HIS A 173 -1.54 -7.27 14.35
C HIS A 173 -0.47 -6.63 13.45
N THR A 174 -0.51 -6.88 12.14
CA THR A 174 0.42 -6.20 11.20
C THR A 174 0.20 -4.69 11.21
N PHE A 175 -1.06 -4.23 11.28
CA PHE A 175 -1.37 -2.81 11.31
C PHE A 175 -0.93 -2.15 12.63
N CYS A 176 -1.16 -2.79 13.77
CA CYS A 176 -0.65 -2.30 15.06
C CYS A 176 0.89 -2.23 15.07
N SER A 177 1.57 -3.24 14.51
CA SER A 177 3.03 -3.24 14.39
C SER A 177 3.52 -2.10 13.49
N CYS A 178 2.81 -1.82 12.40
CA CYS A 178 3.05 -0.66 11.53
C CYS A 178 2.90 0.66 12.29
N SER A 179 1.80 0.84 13.03
CA SER A 179 1.56 2.05 13.84
C SER A 179 2.68 2.27 14.86
N GLN A 180 3.05 1.22 15.62
CA GLN A 180 4.16 1.28 16.57
C GLN A 180 5.50 1.60 15.90
N TYR A 181 5.77 1.04 14.73
CA TYR A 181 6.95 1.36 13.94
C TYR A 181 7.01 2.84 13.58
N LEU A 182 5.89 3.43 13.15
CA LEU A 182 5.83 4.86 12.86
C LEU A 182 6.12 5.71 14.10
N THR A 183 5.46 5.41 15.22
CA THR A 183 5.67 6.17 16.48
C THR A 183 7.12 6.09 16.96
N ARG A 184 7.77 4.92 16.84
CA ARG A 184 9.18 4.75 17.21
C ARG A 184 10.14 5.52 16.31
N ASN A 185 9.77 5.77 15.05
CA ASN A 185 10.58 6.47 14.05
C ASN A 185 10.04 7.87 13.73
N ARG A 186 9.35 8.48 14.70
CA ARG A 186 8.74 9.81 14.55
C ARG A 186 9.75 10.90 14.21
N LEU A 187 10.96 10.81 14.79
CA LEU A 187 12.03 11.80 14.64
C LEU A 187 12.76 11.67 13.30
#